data_AF-H9FBV7-F1
#
_entry.id   AF-H9FBV7-F1
#
_cell.length_a   1.000
_cell.length_b   1.000
_cell.length_c   1.000
_cell.angle_alpha   90.00
_cell.angle_beta   90.00
_cell.angle_gamma   90.00
#
_symmetry.space_group_name_H-M   'P 1'
#
loop_
_entity.id
_entity.type
_entity.pdbx_description
1 polymer ?
#
loop_
_entity_poly.entity_id
_entity_poly.type
_entity_poly.pdbx_seq_one_letter_code
_entity_poly.pdbx_strand_id
1 'polypeptide(L)'
;YILKPQMPWELWDILQEISPEEIQPNPPSSGMLGIIIMMTLCDQVDIYEFLPSKRKTDVCYYYQKFFDSACTMGAYHPLLYEKNLVKHLNQGTDEDIYLLGKATLPGFRTIHC
;
A
#
# COMPACT_ATOMS: atom_id res chain seq x y z
N TYR A 1 -19.92 9.65 -3.67
CA TYR A 1 -19.41 8.38 -4.20
C TYR A 1 -19.42 7.35 -3.08
N ILE A 2 -19.84 6.11 -3.36
CA ILE A 2 -19.86 5.00 -2.40
C ILE A 2 -18.98 3.89 -3.00
N LEU A 3 -18.01 3.39 -2.22
CA LEU A 3 -17.17 2.29 -2.66
C LEU A 3 -17.99 1.00 -2.73
N LYS A 4 -17.78 0.19 -3.78
CA LYS A 4 -18.40 -1.13 -3.89
C LYS A 4 -18.05 -1.96 -2.64
N PRO A 5 -19.02 -2.46 -1.86
CA PRO A 5 -18.74 -3.17 -0.60
C PRO A 5 -17.88 -4.42 -0.74
N GLN A 6 -17.86 -5.03 -1.94
CA GLN A 6 -17.03 -6.21 -2.23
C GLN A 6 -15.56 -5.87 -2.45
N MET A 7 -15.21 -4.62 -2.78
CA MET A 7 -13.86 -4.24 -3.19
C MET A 7 -12.77 -4.60 -2.16
N PRO A 8 -12.96 -4.44 -0.83
CA PRO A 8 -11.94 -4.86 0.13
C PRO A 8 -11.66 -6.37 0.09
N TRP A 9 -12.68 -7.20 -0.14
CA TRP A 9 -12.53 -8.65 -0.21
C TRP A 9 -11.93 -9.08 -1.55
N GLU A 10 -12.34 -8.47 -2.66
CA GLU A 10 -11.72 -8.68 -3.98
C GLU A 10 -10.22 -8.33 -3.96
N LEU A 11 -9.85 -7.27 -3.24
CA LEU A 11 -8.44 -6.89 -3.08
C LEU A 11 -7.70 -7.82 -2.10
N TRP A 12 -8.37 -8.31 -1.06
CA TRP A 12 -7.79 -9.33 -0.18
C TRP A 12 -7.51 -10.63 -0.93
N ASP A 13 -8.42 -11.07 -1.80
CA ASP A 13 -8.22 -12.26 -2.64
C ASP A 13 -6.98 -12.13 -3.52
N ILE A 14 -6.76 -10.95 -4.12
CA ILE A 14 -5.55 -10.65 -4.90
C ILE A 14 -4.29 -10.72 -4.01
N LEU A 15 -4.33 -10.10 -2.81
CA LEU A 15 -3.21 -10.16 -1.88
C LEU A 15 -2.91 -11.61 -1.46
N GLN A 16 -3.93 -12.42 -1.22
CA GLN A 16 -3.78 -13.84 -0.90
C GLN A 16 -3.17 -14.61 -2.08
N GLU A 17 -3.64 -14.37 -3.31
CA GLU A 17 -3.14 -15.06 -4.51
C GLU A 17 -1.65 -14.84 -4.75
N ILE A 18 -1.14 -13.64 -4.47
CA ILE A 18 0.28 -13.30 -4.65
C ILE A 18 1.15 -13.58 -3.41
N SER A 19 0.54 -14.00 -2.30
CA SER A 19 1.26 -14.25 -1.05
C SER A 19 1.85 -15.66 -1.03
N PRO A 20 3.08 -15.84 -0.49
CA PRO A 20 3.71 -17.15 -0.37
C PRO A 20 3.08 -18.02 0.74
N GLU A 21 2.21 -17.44 1.57
CA GLU A 21 1.56 -18.10 2.70
C GLU A 21 0.08 -17.70 2.78
N GLU A 22 -0.69 -18.48 3.56
CA GLU A 22 -2.07 -18.12 3.89
C GLU A 22 -2.06 -16.91 4.84
N ILE A 23 -2.66 -15.80 4.41
CA ILE A 23 -2.72 -14.56 5.17
C ILE A 23 -4.01 -14.50 5.98
N GLN A 24 -4.00 -13.79 7.12
CA GLN A 24 -5.23 -13.63 7.89
C GLN A 24 -6.30 -12.88 7.06
N PRO A 25 -7.58 -13.28 7.15
CA PRO A 25 -8.69 -12.71 6.39
C PRO A 25 -9.15 -11.35 6.95
N ASN A 26 -8.21 -10.42 7.07
CA ASN A 26 -8.47 -9.04 7.48
C ASN A 26 -8.49 -8.14 6.25
N PRO A 27 -9.42 -7.17 6.19
CA PRO A 27 -9.54 -6.29 5.04
C PRO A 27 -8.26 -5.48 4.82
N PRO A 28 -7.90 -5.16 3.56
CA PRO A 28 -6.81 -4.24 3.26
C PRO A 28 -7.03 -2.87 3.90
N SER A 29 -5.94 -2.18 4.23
CA SER A 29 -5.99 -0.86 4.86
C SER A 29 -6.67 0.18 3.96
N SER A 30 -7.22 1.23 4.58
CA SER A 30 -7.76 2.37 3.84
C SER A 30 -6.73 3.02 2.90
N GLY A 31 -5.44 2.96 3.26
CA GLY A 31 -4.36 3.44 2.40
C GLY A 31 -4.25 2.62 1.11
N MET A 32 -4.29 1.29 1.22
CA MET A 32 -4.27 0.41 0.06
C MET A 32 -5.52 0.56 -0.82
N LEU A 33 -6.71 0.65 -0.21
CA LEU A 33 -7.94 0.93 -0.95
C LEU A 33 -7.85 2.25 -1.72
N GLY A 34 -7.32 3.30 -1.08
CA GLY A 34 -7.08 4.60 -1.72
C GLY A 34 -6.15 4.51 -2.92
N ILE A 35 -5.06 3.75 -2.81
CA ILE A 35 -4.11 3.52 -3.91
C ILE A 35 -4.80 2.85 -5.10
N ILE A 36 -5.51 1.74 -4.87
CA ILE A 36 -6.21 1.01 -5.94
C ILE A 36 -7.28 1.89 -6.60
N ILE A 37 -8.05 2.66 -5.82
CA ILE A 37 -9.00 3.63 -6.37
C ILE A 37 -8.28 4.63 -7.26
N MET A 38 -7.17 5.23 -6.80
CA MET A 38 -6.44 6.21 -7.60
C MET A 38 -5.86 5.61 -8.88
N MET A 39 -5.41 4.36 -8.86
CA MET A 39 -4.96 3.66 -10.07
C MET A 39 -6.10 3.45 -11.09
N THR A 40 -7.36 3.40 -10.67
CA THR A 40 -8.50 3.36 -11.62
C THR A 40 -8.81 4.72 -12.25
N LEU A 41 -8.41 5.81 -11.60
CA LEU A 41 -8.80 7.19 -11.95
C LEU A 41 -7.69 7.98 -12.64
N CYS A 42 -6.43 7.69 -12.32
CA CYS A 42 -5.24 8.41 -12.77
C CYS A 42 -4.39 7.51 -13.66
N ASP A 43 -3.68 8.08 -14.63
CA ASP A 43 -2.74 7.33 -15.49
C ASP A 43 -1.41 7.00 -14.77
N GLN A 44 -1.11 7.75 -13.70
CA GLN A 44 0.02 7.53 -12.80
C GLN A 44 -0.39 7.94 -11.37
N VAL A 45 0.11 7.23 -10.37
CA VAL A 45 -0.11 7.52 -8.95
C VAL A 45 1.24 7.55 -8.22
N ASP A 46 1.57 8.70 -7.64
CA ASP A 46 2.73 8.86 -6.77
C ASP A 46 2.30 8.73 -5.30
N ILE A 47 2.92 7.81 -4.56
CA ILE A 47 2.53 7.41 -3.21
C ILE A 47 3.69 7.70 -2.26
N TYR A 48 3.41 8.35 -1.13
CA TYR A 48 4.43 8.79 -0.18
C TYR A 48 4.29 8.12 1.19
N GLU A 49 5.41 7.62 1.72
CA GLU A 49 5.56 6.98 3.04
C GLU A 49 4.61 5.79 3.29
N PHE A 50 3.98 5.26 2.24
CA PHE A 50 3.33 3.95 2.28
C PHE A 50 4.38 2.83 2.33
N LEU A 51 5.41 2.96 1.50
CA LEU A 51 6.69 2.28 1.69
C LEU A 51 7.58 3.20 2.54
N PRO A 52 8.05 2.74 3.71
CA PRO A 52 8.79 3.59 4.63
C PRO A 52 10.15 4.01 4.04
N SER A 53 10.46 5.31 4.12
CA SER A 53 11.80 5.81 3.80
C SER A 53 12.79 5.56 4.94
N LYS A 54 14.05 5.98 4.75
CA LYS A 54 15.07 6.05 5.82
C LYS A 54 14.68 6.93 7.00
N ARG A 55 13.62 7.74 6.88
CA ARG A 55 13.07 8.57 7.96
C ARG A 55 12.07 7.81 8.84
N LYS A 56 11.83 6.52 8.61
CA LYS A 56 10.92 5.70 9.43
C LYS A 56 11.26 5.83 10.91
N THR A 57 10.24 6.14 11.70
CA THR A 57 10.29 6.15 13.17
C THR A 57 9.16 5.26 13.70
N ASP A 58 9.09 5.10 15.01
CA ASP A 58 7.96 4.43 15.67
C ASP A 58 6.80 5.41 15.94
N VAL A 59 6.74 6.54 15.22
CA VAL A 59 5.58 7.44 15.22
C VAL A 59 4.65 7.05 14.06
N CYS A 60 3.43 6.62 14.37
CA CYS A 60 2.51 6.04 13.38
C CYS A 60 1.96 7.07 12.38
N TYR A 61 1.74 8.31 12.82
CA TYR A 61 1.19 9.38 12.00
C TYR A 61 2.08 10.61 12.04
N TYR A 62 2.22 11.31 10.91
CA TYR A 62 3.11 12.46 10.77
C TYR A 62 2.81 13.63 11.75
N TYR A 63 1.61 13.69 12.30
CA TYR A 63 1.18 14.71 13.26
C TYR A 63 1.27 14.25 14.73
N GLN A 64 1.57 12.97 14.96
CA GLN A 64 1.56 12.38 16.30
C GLN A 64 2.90 12.62 17.02
N LYS A 65 2.86 12.58 18.36
CA LYS A 65 4.04 12.78 19.23
C LYS A 65 4.43 11.57 20.10
N PHE A 66 3.59 10.54 20.18
CA PHE A 66 3.89 9.31 20.92
C PHE A 66 4.37 8.20 19.99
N PHE A 67 5.14 7.28 20.55
CA PHE A 67 5.75 6.16 19.86
C PHE A 67 4.97 4.86 20.11
N ASP A 68 4.89 4.00 19.11
CA ASP A 68 4.31 2.66 19.16
C ASP A 68 5.15 1.72 18.27
N SER A 69 5.66 0.63 18.85
CA SER A 69 6.50 -0.33 18.14
C SER A 69 5.74 -1.12 17.08
N ALA A 70 4.40 -1.13 17.10
CA ALA A 70 3.56 -1.74 16.09
C ALA A 70 3.35 -0.85 14.84
N CYS A 71 3.88 0.38 14.81
CA CYS A 71 3.78 1.24 13.63
C CYS A 71 4.42 0.61 12.39
N THR A 72 4.00 1.07 11.20
CA THR A 72 4.43 0.61 9.86
C THR A 72 3.94 -0.79 9.48
N MET A 73 4.04 -1.79 10.35
CA MET A 73 3.72 -3.18 9.99
C MET A 73 2.43 -3.69 10.64
N GLY A 74 1.94 -3.06 11.70
CA GLY A 74 0.62 -3.28 12.29
C GLY A 74 0.31 -4.74 12.64
N ALA A 75 -0.93 -5.00 13.05
CA ALA A 75 -1.40 -6.35 13.35
C ALA A 75 -2.73 -6.71 12.70
N TYR A 76 -3.65 -5.74 12.55
CA TYR A 76 -4.97 -6.02 11.99
C TYR A 76 -4.94 -6.17 10.46
N HIS A 77 -4.54 -5.13 9.73
CA HIS A 77 -4.49 -5.19 8.26
C HIS A 77 -3.29 -6.01 7.77
N PRO A 78 -3.36 -6.61 6.56
CA PRO A 78 -2.25 -7.32 5.94
C PRO A 78 -1.15 -6.37 5.40
N LEU A 79 -0.67 -5.44 6.24
CA LEU A 79 0.17 -4.31 5.85
C LEU A 79 1.51 -4.69 5.21
N LEU A 80 2.09 -5.84 5.58
CA LEU A 80 3.28 -6.38 4.93
C LEU A 80 2.99 -6.71 3.47
N TYR A 81 1.89 -7.41 3.22
CA TYR A 81 1.48 -7.85 1.89
C TYR A 81 1.07 -6.69 1.00
N GLU A 82 0.34 -5.72 1.55
CA GLU A 82 0.01 -4.47 0.85
C GLU A 82 1.28 -3.73 0.39
N LYS A 83 2.28 -3.60 1.27
CA LYS A 83 3.55 -2.97 0.93
C LYS A 83 4.33 -3.76 -0.12
N ASN A 84 4.35 -5.08 -0.01
CA ASN A 84 5.00 -5.92 -1.00
C ASN A 84 4.36 -5.78 -2.39
N LEU A 85 3.02 -5.69 -2.47
CA LEU A 85 2.32 -5.42 -3.72
C LEU A 85 2.69 -4.03 -4.29
N VAL A 86 2.65 -2.98 -3.48
CA VAL A 86 3.07 -1.64 -3.94
C VAL A 86 4.54 -1.63 -4.38
N LYS A 87 5.42 -2.33 -3.67
CA LYS A 87 6.83 -2.46 -4.04
C LYS A 87 7.00 -3.22 -5.36
N HIS A 88 6.22 -4.27 -5.59
CA HIS A 88 6.25 -5.06 -6.81
C HIS A 88 5.77 -4.25 -8.04
N LEU A 89 4.73 -3.43 -7.87
CA LEU A 89 4.16 -2.63 -8.95
C LEU A 89 4.94 -1.32 -9.22
N ASN A 90 5.87 -0.95 -8.36
CA ASN A 90 6.61 0.31 -8.44
C ASN A 90 7.47 0.40 -9.71
N GLN A 91 7.26 1.47 -10.48
CA GLN A 91 8.06 1.83 -11.66
C GLN A 91 9.18 2.83 -11.33
N GLY A 92 9.20 3.39 -10.12
CA GLY A 92 10.28 4.26 -9.64
C GLY A 92 11.52 3.50 -9.16
N THR A 93 12.53 4.21 -8.67
CA THR A 93 13.77 3.58 -8.19
C THR A 93 13.69 3.15 -6.73
N ASP A 94 14.55 2.19 -6.34
CA ASP A 94 14.75 1.85 -4.92
C ASP A 94 15.30 3.02 -4.10
N GLU A 95 16.08 3.89 -4.75
CA GLU A 95 16.62 5.11 -4.14
C GLU A 95 15.51 6.12 -3.82
N ASP A 96 14.50 6.28 -4.68
CA ASP A 96 13.34 7.13 -4.41
C ASP A 96 12.54 6.63 -3.20
N ILE A 97 12.37 5.31 -3.07
CA ILE A 97 11.72 4.72 -1.90
C ILE A 97 12.59 4.98 -0.66
N TYR A 98 13.89 4.67 -0.71
CA TYR A 98 14.77 4.79 0.43
C TYR A 98 14.95 6.23 0.91
N LEU A 99 15.15 7.18 -0.01
CA LEU A 99 15.42 8.58 0.31
C LEU A 99 14.16 9.41 0.49
N LEU A 100 13.12 9.18 -0.31
CA LEU A 100 11.94 10.04 -0.38
C LEU A 100 10.68 9.36 0.18
N GLY A 101 10.68 8.04 0.33
CA GLY A 101 9.48 7.28 0.66
C GLY A 101 8.49 7.26 -0.50
N LYS A 102 8.96 7.50 -1.73
CA LYS A 102 8.12 7.65 -2.91
C LYS A 102 8.09 6.34 -3.71
N ALA A 103 6.89 5.86 -4.01
CA ALA A 103 6.64 4.85 -5.03
C ALA A 103 5.78 5.44 -6.16
N THR A 104 6.03 5.03 -7.40
CA THR A 104 5.28 5.45 -8.58
C THR A 104 4.60 4.23 -9.20
N LEU A 105 3.27 4.22 -9.22
CA LEU A 105 2.48 3.14 -9.82
C LEU A 105 1.82 3.62 -11.12
N PRO A 106 1.73 2.74 -12.14
CA PRO A 106 0.93 3.02 -13.33
C PRO A 106 -0.56 2.94 -13.01
N GLY A 107 -1.35 3.79 -13.65
CA GLY A 107 -2.81 3.63 -13.69
C GLY A 107 -3.22 2.37 -14.44
N PHE A 108 -4.35 1.75 -14.08
CA PHE A 108 -4.83 0.54 -14.77
C PHE A 108 -5.12 0.77 -16.26
N ARG A 109 -5.42 2.01 -16.65
CA ARG A 109 -5.65 2.38 -18.07
C ARG A 109 -4.39 2.29 -18.93
N THR A 110 -3.21 2.30 -18.32
CA THR A 110 -1.92 2.25 -19.03
C THR A 110 -1.33 0.84 -19.08
N ILE A 111 -1.99 -0.14 -18.45
CA ILE A 111 -1.58 -1.56 -18.46
C ILE A 111 -2.23 -2.27 -19.65
N HIS A 112 -1.41 -3.00 -20.42
CA HIS A 112 -1.86 -3.86 -21.52
C HIS A 112 -1.53 -5.32 -21.19
N CYS A 113 -2.56 -6.17 -21.21
CA CYS A 113 -2.47 -7.60 -20.91
C CYS A 113 -2.73 -8.44 -22.17
#